data_AF-A0A1F5YLP3-F1
#
_entry.id   AF-A0A1F5YLP3-F1
#
_cell.length_a   1.000
_cell.length_b   1.000
_cell.length_c   1.000
_cell.angle_alpha   90.00
_cell.angle_beta   90.00
_cell.angle_gamma   90.00
#
_symmetry.space_group_name_H-M   'P 1'
#
loop_
_entity.id
_entity.type
_entity.pdbx_description
1 polymer ?
#
loop_
_entity_poly.entity_id
_entity_poly.type
_entity_poly.pdbx_seq_one_letter_code
_entity_poly.pdbx_strand_id
1 'polypeptide(L)'
;MSGLDPRTARLLADRMVDSFFNGLSDSELGTILTGSAEDDAISPLFSMLTYTYEVYLEQVSLPEAEVRDFFKCAVQRKLKEFADRPARSG
;
A
#
# COMPACT_ATOMS: atom_id res chain seq x y z
N MET A 1 20.78 11.24 13.58
CA MET A 1 20.16 10.13 12.84
C MET A 1 20.22 10.50 11.38
N SER A 2 20.95 9.75 10.56
CA SER A 2 20.99 10.00 9.12
C SER A 2 19.69 9.51 8.52
N GLY A 3 18.87 10.42 7.99
CA GLY A 3 17.63 10.08 7.31
C GLY A 3 17.86 9.15 6.12
N LEU A 4 16.86 8.32 5.80
CA LEU A 4 16.90 7.47 4.62
C LEU A 4 17.05 8.32 3.35
N ASP A 5 17.96 7.93 2.47
CA ASP A 5 18.06 8.52 1.14
C ASP A 5 16.82 8.17 0.28
N PRO A 6 16.52 8.94 -0.79
CA PRO A 6 15.32 8.72 -1.61
C PRO A 6 15.18 7.32 -2.19
N ARG A 7 16.29 6.65 -2.53
CA ARG A 7 16.24 5.29 -3.07
C ARG A 7 15.83 4.30 -1.99
N THR A 8 16.41 4.43 -0.79
CA THR A 8 16.06 3.58 0.34
C THR A 8 14.63 3.83 0.83
N ALA A 9 14.18 5.09 0.86
CA ALA A 9 12.79 5.45 1.15
C ALA A 9 11.81 4.78 0.16
N ARG A 10 12.09 4.88 -1.14
CA ARG A 10 11.28 4.21 -2.17
C ARG A 10 11.22 2.69 -1.98
N LEU A 11 12.35 2.04 -1.71
CA LEU A 11 12.39 0.59 -1.46
C LEU A 11 11.60 0.21 -0.21
N LEU A 12 11.66 1.03 0.85
CA LEU A 12 10.88 0.82 2.06
C LEU A 12 9.38 0.95 1.79
N ALA A 13 8.95 1.98 1.04
CA ALA A 13 7.55 2.12 0.60
C ALA A 13 7.07 0.88 -0.14
N ASP A 14 7.84 0.42 -1.14
CA ASP A 14 7.53 -0.80 -1.88
C ASP A 14 7.40 -2.00 -0.92
N ARG A 15 8.34 -2.21 0.00
CA ARG A 15 8.30 -3.35 0.95
C ARG A 15 7.11 -3.31 1.92
N MET A 16 6.77 -2.14 2.44
CA MET A 16 5.65 -1.98 3.38
C MET A 16 4.32 -2.21 2.67
N VAL A 17 4.14 -1.64 1.47
CA VAL A 17 2.95 -1.87 0.65
C VAL A 17 2.84 -3.34 0.23
N ASP A 18 3.95 -3.97 -0.19
CA ASP A 18 3.99 -5.40 -0.50
C ASP A 18 3.53 -6.22 0.71
N SER A 19 4.05 -5.92 1.90
CA SER A 19 3.69 -6.63 3.12
C SER A 19 2.20 -6.46 3.47
N PHE A 20 1.66 -5.26 3.31
CA PHE A 20 0.23 -4.98 3.53
C PHE A 20 -0.62 -5.83 2.58
N PHE A 21 -0.41 -5.73 1.27
CA PHE A 21 -1.25 -6.43 0.28
C PHE A 21 -1.08 -7.95 0.31
N ASN A 22 0.12 -8.46 0.61
CA ASN A 22 0.33 -9.90 0.76
C ASN A 22 -0.31 -10.47 2.03
N GLY A 23 -0.65 -9.62 3.00
CA GLY A 23 -1.38 -10.01 4.20
C GLY A 23 -2.89 -10.08 4.02
N LEU A 24 -3.43 -9.58 2.90
CA LEU A 24 -4.85 -9.58 2.61
C LEU A 24 -5.32 -10.93 2.06
N SER A 25 -6.54 -11.32 2.41
CA SER A 25 -7.27 -12.39 1.73
C SER A 25 -7.72 -11.97 0.33
N ASP A 26 -7.99 -12.95 -0.54
CA ASP A 26 -8.51 -12.70 -1.89
C ASP A 26 -9.85 -11.92 -1.87
N SER A 27 -10.68 -12.13 -0.84
CA SER A 27 -11.91 -11.37 -0.63
C SER A 27 -11.64 -9.90 -0.30
N GLU A 28 -10.74 -9.60 0.64
CA GLU A 28 -10.38 -8.23 1.00
C GLU A 28 -9.72 -7.50 -0.18
N LEU A 29 -8.87 -8.20 -0.92
CA LEU A 29 -8.28 -7.69 -2.14
C LEU A 29 -9.36 -7.39 -3.20
N GLY A 30 -10.32 -8.30 -3.39
CA GLY A 30 -11.45 -8.10 -4.28
C GLY A 30 -12.29 -6.88 -3.91
N THR A 31 -12.52 -6.66 -2.61
CA THR A 31 -13.19 -5.47 -2.08
C THR A 31 -12.43 -4.18 -2.42
N ILE A 32 -11.12 -4.15 -2.23
CA ILE A 32 -10.28 -2.99 -2.56
C ILE A 32 -10.30 -2.71 -4.08
N LEU A 33 -10.17 -3.74 -4.91
CA LEU A 33 -10.07 -3.60 -6.37
C LEU A 33 -11.39 -3.17 -7.02
N THR A 34 -12.52 -3.67 -6.52
CA THR A 34 -13.84 -3.37 -7.08
C THR A 34 -14.43 -2.06 -6.54
N GLY A 35 -13.83 -1.47 -5.51
CA GLY A 35 -14.41 -0.35 -4.76
C GLY A 35 -15.80 -0.67 -4.19
N SER A 36 -16.19 -1.94 -4.20
CA SER A 36 -17.50 -2.44 -3.81
C SER A 36 -17.36 -3.01 -2.42
N ALA A 37 -17.44 -2.15 -1.41
CA ALA A 37 -17.93 -2.58 -0.12
C ALA A 37 -19.16 -1.79 0.22
N GLU A 38 -20.06 -2.47 0.91
CA GLU A 38 -20.85 -1.82 1.94
C GLU A 38 -19.86 -1.06 2.86
N ASP A 39 -20.09 0.22 3.10
CA ASP A 39 -19.16 1.20 3.74
C ASP A 39 -18.38 0.66 4.96
N ASP A 40 -18.91 -0.36 5.65
CA ASP A 40 -18.38 -0.93 6.88
C ASP A 40 -17.11 -1.79 6.71
N ALA A 41 -16.91 -2.50 5.58
CA ALA A 41 -15.76 -3.41 5.41
C ALA A 41 -14.50 -2.73 4.82
N ILE A 42 -14.69 -1.60 4.12
CA ILE A 42 -13.60 -0.81 3.53
C ILE A 42 -12.87 0.05 4.58
N SER A 43 -13.60 0.49 5.61
CA SER A 43 -13.09 1.37 6.66
C SER A 43 -11.89 0.79 7.44
N PRO A 44 -11.87 -0.50 7.85
CA PRO A 44 -10.72 -1.09 8.52
C PRO A 44 -9.49 -1.26 7.60
N LEU A 45 -9.69 -1.64 6.34
CA LEU A 45 -8.59 -1.84 5.38
C LEU A 45 -7.90 -0.52 5.04
N PHE A 46 -8.65 0.55 4.81
CA PHE A 46 -8.06 1.88 4.65
C PHE A 46 -7.40 2.38 5.93
N SER A 47 -7.97 2.09 7.10
CA SER A 47 -7.34 2.46 8.38
C SER A 47 -5.97 1.78 8.54
N MET A 48 -5.85 0.50 8.19
CA MET A 48 -4.57 -0.21 8.20
C MET A 48 -3.57 0.30 7.16
N LEU A 49 -4.04 0.67 5.96
CA LEU A 49 -3.19 1.27 4.94
C LEU A 49 -2.69 2.67 5.35
N THR A 50 -3.56 3.48 5.96
CA THR A 50 -3.20 4.78 6.56
C THR A 50 -2.17 4.60 7.67
N TYR A 51 -2.40 3.66 8.59
CA TYR A 51 -1.41 3.34 9.62
C TYR A 51 -0.06 2.92 9.03
N THR A 52 -0.07 2.11 7.97
CA THR A 52 1.16 1.71 7.25
C THR A 52 1.89 2.94 6.68
N TYR A 53 1.14 3.91 6.15
CA TYR A 53 1.71 5.17 5.66
C TYR A 53 2.27 6.04 6.79
N GLU A 54 1.60 6.14 7.93
CA GLU A 54 2.09 6.89 9.10
C GLU A 54 3.39 6.30 9.65
N VAL A 55 3.47 4.96 9.79
CA VAL A 55 4.71 4.28 10.17
C VAL A 55 5.81 4.58 9.15
N TYR A 56 5.50 4.56 7.86
CA TYR A 56 6.47 4.88 6.82
C TYR A 56 6.99 6.33 6.94
N LEU A 57 6.12 7.30 7.24
CA LEU A 57 6.50 8.69 7.47
C LEU A 57 7.47 8.84 8.64
N GLU A 58 7.27 8.10 9.74
CA GLU A 58 8.16 8.14 10.90
C GLU A 58 9.58 7.60 10.60
N GLN A 59 9.70 6.70 9.62
CA GLN A 59 10.99 6.09 9.25
C GLN A 59 11.80 6.92 8.25
N VAL A 60 11.18 7.89 7.58
CA VAL A 60 11.80 8.62 6.46
C VAL A 60 11.94 10.10 6.78
N SER A 61 13.14 10.65 6.62
CA SER A 61 13.42 12.08 6.89
C SER A 61 13.39 12.96 5.62
N LEU A 62 12.58 12.58 4.64
CA LEU A 62 12.40 13.31 3.38
C LEU A 62 11.16 14.21 3.44
N PRO A 63 11.01 15.19 2.52
CA PRO A 63 9.81 16.00 2.45
C PRO A 63 8.56 15.12 2.29
N GLU A 64 7.53 15.37 3.10
CA GLU A 64 6.31 14.55 3.13
C GLU A 64 5.68 14.38 1.74
N ALA A 65 5.72 15.42 0.89
CA ALA A 65 5.21 15.34 -0.48
C ALA A 65 5.92 14.25 -1.31
N GLU A 66 7.24 14.12 -1.17
CA GLU A 66 8.05 13.11 -1.87
C GLU A 66 7.79 11.71 -1.30
N VAL A 67 7.70 11.61 0.05
CA VAL A 67 7.37 10.37 0.75
C VAL A 67 5.99 9.84 0.34
N ARG A 68 5.00 10.74 0.30
CA ARG A 68 3.64 10.45 -0.16
C ARG A 68 3.62 9.95 -1.60
N ASP A 69 4.39 10.56 -2.48
CA ASP A 69 4.46 10.14 -3.88
C ASP A 69 5.07 8.74 -4.02
N PHE A 70 6.13 8.41 -3.27
CA PHE A 70 6.68 7.06 -3.25
C PHE A 70 5.66 6.01 -2.77
N PHE A 71 4.97 6.30 -1.67
CA PHE A 71 3.97 5.39 -1.12
C PHE A 71 2.79 5.20 -2.08
N LYS A 72 2.27 6.29 -2.64
CA LYS A 72 1.19 6.26 -3.64
C LYS A 72 1.59 5.44 -4.88
N CYS A 73 2.81 5.65 -5.40
CA CYS A 73 3.30 4.87 -6.54
C CYS A 73 3.45 3.38 -6.21
N ALA A 74 3.85 3.02 -4.98
CA ALA A 74 3.93 1.63 -4.54
C ALA A 74 2.52 0.99 -4.49
N VAL A 75 1.54 1.67 -3.88
CA VAL A 75 0.14 1.20 -3.81
C VAL A 75 -0.43 1.00 -5.21
N GLN A 76 -0.31 2.00 -6.09
CA GLN A 76 -0.83 1.91 -7.45
C GLN A 76 -0.20 0.76 -8.26
N ARG A 77 1.11 0.54 -8.08
CA ARG A 77 1.82 -0.58 -8.71
C ARG A 77 1.26 -1.91 -8.24
N LYS A 78 1.03 -2.07 -6.93
CA LYS A 78 0.45 -3.30 -6.40
C LYS A 78 -0.97 -3.55 -6.85
N LEU A 79 -1.83 -2.53 -6.79
CA LEU A 79 -3.20 -2.65 -7.31
C LEU A 79 -3.19 -3.11 -8.77
N LYS A 80 -2.30 -2.56 -9.61
CA LYS A 80 -2.14 -2.99 -10.99
C LYS A 80 -1.67 -4.44 -11.11
N GLU A 81 -0.66 -4.86 -10.34
CA GLU A 81 -0.19 -6.25 -10.34
C GLU A 81 -1.30 -7.25 -10.00
N PHE A 82 -2.21 -6.89 -9.09
CA PHE A 82 -3.35 -7.75 -8.75
C PHE A 82 -4.47 -7.71 -9.79
N ALA A 83 -4.76 -6.55 -10.39
CA ALA A 83 -5.72 -6.45 -11.48
C ALA A 83 -5.27 -7.22 -12.73
N ASP A 84 -3.96 -7.23 -13.00
CA ASP A 84 -3.35 -7.94 -14.14
C ASP A 84 -3.14 -9.44 -13.85
N ARG A 85 -3.36 -9.92 -12.61
CA ARG A 85 -3.33 -11.36 -12.34
C ARG A 85 -4.54 -11.99 -13.04
N PRO A 86 -4.33 -12.93 -13.99
CA PRO A 86 -5.45 -13.65 -14.57
C PRO A 86 -6.20 -14.34 -13.44
N ALA A 87 -7.51 -14.12 -13.35
CA ALA A 87 -8.39 -14.88 -12.48
C ALA A 87 -8.05 -16.35 -12.72
N ARG A 88 -7.40 -16.98 -11.73
CA ARG A 88 -7.17 -18.42 -11.81
C ARG A 88 -8.55 -19.02 -11.69
N SER A 89 -9.15 -19.35 -12.82
CA SER A 89 -10.33 -20.18 -12.92
C SER A 89 -10.07 -21.44 -12.12
N GLY A 90 -10.65 -21.50 -10.92
CA GLY A 90 -10.79 -22.69 -10.09
C GLY A 90 -12.23 -23.13 -10.14
#